data_AF-A0A7M1B2D2-F1
#
_entry.id   AF-A0A7M1B2D2-F1
#
_cell.length_a   1.000
_cell.length_b   1.000
_cell.length_c   1.000
_cell.angle_alpha   90.00
_cell.angle_beta   90.00
_cell.angle_gamma   90.00
#
_symmetry.space_group_name_H-M   'P 1'
#
loop_
_entity.id
_entity.type
_entity.pdbx_description
1 polymer ?
#
loop_
_entity_poly.entity_id
_entity_poly.type
_entity_poly.pdbx_seq_one_letter_code
_entity_poly.pdbx_strand_id
1 'polypeptide(L)'
;MNEINDIFAPVTVPDNSLYLLVFFILLFLILLFALFYFYKKRVQKNKRDEKYYLNILLHSNFYNAKQSAYLFTYYGRKLAKTQEQKKELEHIISQLFLYKYQQKPLQIPQKLHKEIEKFLDRLREFYA
;
A
#
# COMPACT_ATOMS: atom_id res chain seq x y z
N MET A 1 42.89 -28.18 -65.06
CA MET A 1 41.52 -28.53 -64.62
C MET A 1 41.51 -28.23 -63.14
N ASN A 2 40.94 -27.10 -62.72
CA ASN A 2 41.08 -26.63 -61.33
C ASN A 2 40.03 -27.34 -60.47
N GLU A 3 40.50 -28.20 -59.57
CA GLU A 3 39.68 -28.83 -58.54
C GLU A 3 39.30 -27.78 -57.49
N ILE A 4 38.01 -27.49 -57.37
CA ILE A 4 37.47 -26.59 -56.35
C ILE A 4 37.42 -27.37 -55.04
N ASN A 5 38.50 -27.29 -54.25
CA ASN A 5 38.57 -27.83 -52.90
C ASN A 5 38.07 -26.79 -51.89
N ASP A 6 36.79 -26.41 -51.94
CA ASP A 6 36.26 -25.37 -51.06
C ASP A 6 34.87 -25.69 -50.48
N ILE A 7 34.75 -26.86 -49.86
CA ILE A 7 33.64 -27.14 -48.93
C ILE A 7 34.21 -27.79 -47.69
N PHE A 8 34.29 -27.02 -46.61
CA PHE A 8 34.65 -27.50 -45.28
C PHE A 8 33.67 -28.59 -44.83
N ALA A 9 34.18 -29.59 -44.12
CA ALA A 9 33.33 -30.63 -43.52
C ALA A 9 32.29 -29.98 -42.56
N PRO A 10 31.04 -30.47 -42.54
CA PRO A 10 30.03 -29.93 -41.65
C PRO A 10 30.48 -30.10 -40.20
N VAL A 11 30.68 -28.96 -39.52
CA VAL A 11 31.04 -28.93 -38.10
C VAL A 11 29.78 -29.22 -37.29
N THR A 12 29.85 -30.22 -36.41
CA THR A 12 28.75 -30.53 -35.50
C THR A 12 28.60 -29.41 -34.48
N VAL A 13 27.53 -28.62 -34.59
CA VAL A 13 27.17 -27.63 -33.58
C VAL A 13 26.29 -28.33 -32.54
N PRO A 14 26.67 -28.32 -31.25
CA PRO A 14 25.81 -28.87 -30.21
C PRO A 14 24.57 -27.98 -30.04
N ASP A 15 23.38 -28.57 -30.20
CA ASP A 15 22.12 -27.87 -30.00
C ASP A 15 21.73 -27.87 -28.52
N ASN A 16 21.88 -26.70 -27.89
CA ASN A 16 21.52 -26.47 -26.50
C ASN A 16 20.16 -25.75 -26.34
N SER A 17 19.44 -25.51 -27.44
CA SER A 17 18.25 -24.66 -27.47
C SER A 17 17.15 -25.17 -26.53
N LEU A 18 16.97 -26.50 -26.46
CA LEU A 18 15.99 -27.12 -25.56
C LEU A 18 16.37 -26.91 -24.09
N TYR A 19 17.65 -27.06 -23.72
CA TYR A 19 18.11 -26.83 -22.36
C TYR A 19 17.96 -25.37 -21.94
N LEU A 20 18.27 -24.43 -22.83
CA LEU A 20 18.07 -23.01 -22.59
C LEU A 20 16.59 -22.68 -22.39
N LEU A 21 15.71 -23.24 -23.24
CA LEU A 21 14.27 -23.06 -23.11
C LEU A 21 13.75 -23.56 -21.76
N VAL A 22 14.13 -24.78 -21.35
CA VAL A 22 13.72 -25.35 -20.05
C VAL A 22 14.25 -24.51 -18.89
N PHE A 23 15.51 -24.04 -18.97
CA PHE A 23 16.08 -23.15 -17.96
C PHE A 23 15.29 -21.85 -17.81
N PHE A 24 14.93 -21.19 -18.92
CA PHE A 24 14.15 -19.95 -18.87
C PHE A 24 12.74 -20.17 -18.35
N ILE A 25 12.09 -21.28 -18.68
CA ILE A 25 10.78 -21.63 -18.12
C ILE A 25 10.89 -21.81 -16.60
N LEU A 26 11.87 -22.57 -16.12
CA LEU A 26 12.08 -22.77 -14.69
C LEU A 26 12.39 -21.45 -13.97
N LEU A 27 13.26 -20.63 -14.55
CA LEU A 27 13.61 -19.32 -14.00
C LEU A 27 12.39 -18.40 -13.91
N PHE A 28 11.56 -18.38 -14.96
CA PHE A 28 10.33 -17.61 -14.99
C PHE A 28 9.33 -18.07 -13.93
N LEU A 29 9.16 -19.39 -13.76
CA LEU A 29 8.30 -19.96 -12.72
C LEU A 29 8.79 -19.58 -11.31
N ILE A 30 10.10 -19.67 -11.06
CA ILE A 30 10.70 -19.26 -9.77
C ILE A 30 10.45 -17.77 -9.50
N LEU A 31 10.66 -16.92 -10.51
CA LEU A 31 10.40 -15.49 -10.40
C LEU A 31 8.93 -15.19 -10.10
N LEU A 32 8.00 -15.86 -10.79
CA LEU A 32 6.57 -15.74 -10.53
C LEU A 32 6.21 -16.15 -9.10
N PHE A 33 6.73 -17.28 -8.62
CA PHE A 33 6.50 -17.75 -7.26
C PHE A 33 7.03 -16.78 -6.22
N ALA A 34 8.25 -16.25 -6.43
CA ALA A 34 8.82 -15.24 -5.55
C ALA A 34 7.95 -13.98 -5.51
N LEU A 35 7.57 -13.44 -6.68
CA LEU A 35 6.71 -12.26 -6.77
C LEU A 35 5.37 -12.48 -6.07
N PHE A 36 4.73 -13.62 -6.31
CA PHE A 36 3.47 -13.99 -5.69
C PHE A 36 3.58 -14.08 -4.17
N TYR A 37 4.63 -14.73 -3.66
CA TYR A 37 4.87 -14.84 -2.22
C TYR A 37 5.06 -13.46 -1.57
N PHE A 38 5.90 -12.60 -2.17
CA PHE A 38 6.13 -11.24 -1.68
C PHE A 38 4.85 -10.40 -1.72
N TYR A 39 4.08 -10.49 -2.80
CA TYR A 39 2.81 -9.78 -2.95
C TYR A 39 1.81 -10.22 -1.87
N LYS A 40 1.61 -11.52 -1.68
CA LYS A 40 0.71 -12.08 -0.66
C LYS A 40 1.10 -11.62 0.75
N LYS A 41 2.39 -11.71 1.09
CA LYS A 41 2.91 -11.27 2.39
C LYS A 41 2.68 -9.77 2.63
N ARG A 42 2.92 -8.95 1.61
CA ARG A 42 2.74 -7.50 1.69
C ARG A 42 1.28 -7.10 1.84
N VAL A 43 0.38 -7.70 1.07
CA VAL A 43 -1.07 -7.44 1.17
C VAL A 43 -1.62 -7.84 2.53
N GLN A 44 -1.23 -9.01 3.06
CA GLN A 44 -1.66 -9.44 4.39
C GLN A 44 -1.18 -8.50 5.49
N LYS A 45 0.07 -8.03 5.41
CA LYS A 45 0.61 -7.05 6.37
C LYS A 45 -0.19 -5.74 6.32
N ASN A 46 -0.40 -5.19 5.13
CA ASN A 46 -1.16 -3.94 4.97
C ASN A 46 -2.58 -4.05 5.55
N LYS A 47 -3.29 -5.17 5.31
CA LYS A 47 -4.63 -5.38 5.88
C LYS A 47 -4.63 -5.41 7.41
N ARG A 48 -3.59 -5.99 8.04
CA ARG A 48 -3.45 -5.98 9.51
C ARG A 48 -3.19 -4.57 10.04
N ASP A 49 -2.28 -3.84 9.40
CA ASP A 49 -1.93 -2.47 9.77
C ASP A 49 -3.13 -1.53 9.62
N GLU A 50 -3.91 -1.65 8.53
CA GLU A 50 -5.13 -0.86 8.29
C GLU A 50 -6.19 -1.10 9.36
N LYS A 51 -6.47 -2.37 9.70
CA LYS A 51 -7.38 -2.70 10.80
C LYS A 51 -6.91 -2.12 12.13
N TYR A 52 -5.61 -2.20 12.40
CA TYR A 52 -5.01 -1.63 13.61
C TYR A 52 -5.20 -0.11 13.68
N TYR A 53 -4.90 0.62 12.61
CA TYR A 53 -5.06 2.08 12.56
C TYR A 53 -6.52 2.51 12.69
N LEU A 54 -7.44 1.81 12.02
CA LEU A 54 -8.87 2.07 12.12
C LEU A 54 -9.36 1.86 13.57
N ASN A 55 -8.88 0.79 14.22
CA ASN A 55 -9.24 0.49 15.60
C ASN A 55 -8.82 1.61 16.57
N ILE A 56 -7.61 2.17 16.39
CA ILE A 56 -7.12 3.29 17.20
C ILE A 56 -8.03 4.52 17.05
N LEU A 57 -8.43 4.85 15.81
CA LEU A 57 -9.31 5.99 15.59
C LEU A 57 -10.71 5.73 16.15
N LEU A 58 -11.31 4.57 15.92
CA LEU A 58 -12.66 4.28 16.40
C LEU A 58 -12.79 4.27 17.93
N HIS A 59 -11.72 3.89 18.65
CA HIS A 59 -11.73 3.85 20.12
C HIS A 59 -11.18 5.12 20.77
N SER A 60 -10.74 6.09 19.97
CA SER A 60 -10.40 7.41 20.48
C SER A 60 -11.68 8.16 20.82
N ASN A 61 -11.82 8.66 22.05
CA ASN A 61 -12.99 9.43 22.49
C ASN A 61 -13.02 10.87 21.95
N PHE A 62 -11.98 11.27 21.21
CA PHE A 62 -11.78 12.58 20.58
C PHE A 62 -12.01 13.81 21.48
N TYR A 63 -12.01 13.63 22.81
CA TYR A 63 -12.29 14.70 23.76
C TYR A 63 -11.18 15.77 23.77
N ASN A 64 -9.94 15.35 23.50
CA ASN A 64 -8.77 16.23 23.45
C ASN A 64 -8.43 16.59 22.00
N ALA A 65 -8.72 17.83 21.60
CA ALA A 65 -8.51 18.31 20.22
C ALA A 65 -7.06 18.18 19.74
N LYS A 66 -6.08 18.42 20.63
CA LYS A 66 -4.64 18.27 20.31
C LYS A 66 -4.31 16.83 19.98
N GLN A 67 -4.74 15.88 20.83
CA GLN A 67 -4.51 14.46 20.60
C GLN A 67 -5.17 13.99 19.30
N SER A 68 -6.42 14.39 19.08
CA SER A 68 -7.17 14.10 17.87
C SER A 68 -6.45 14.59 16.62
N ALA A 69 -5.86 15.80 16.65
CA ALA A 69 -5.07 16.33 15.54
C ALA A 69 -3.87 15.44 15.18
N TYR A 70 -3.13 14.93 16.18
CA TYR A 70 -2.01 14.01 15.94
C TYR A 70 -2.49 12.66 15.41
N LEU A 71 -3.54 12.09 15.99
CA LEU A 71 -4.10 10.81 15.57
C LEU A 71 -4.58 10.87 14.11
N PHE A 72 -5.34 11.90 13.73
CA PHE A 72 -5.84 12.07 12.36
C PHE A 72 -4.72 12.33 11.36
N THR A 73 -3.74 13.16 11.72
CA THR A 73 -2.59 13.42 10.84
C THR A 73 -1.80 12.15 10.54
N TYR A 74 -1.66 11.26 11.54
CA TYR A 74 -0.87 10.03 11.37
C TYR A 74 -1.70 8.87 10.83
N TYR A 75 -2.71 8.42 11.58
CA TYR A 75 -3.50 7.23 11.24
C TYR A 75 -4.49 7.48 10.12
N GLY A 76 -5.13 8.66 10.10
CA GLY A 76 -6.06 9.03 9.03
C GLY A 76 -5.39 8.97 7.65
N ARG A 77 -4.15 9.49 7.53
CA ARG A 77 -3.38 9.47 6.27
C ARG A 77 -2.99 8.07 5.81
N LYS A 78 -2.85 7.11 6.72
CA LYS A 78 -2.58 5.70 6.37
C LYS A 78 -3.84 4.98 5.87
N LEU A 79 -5.01 5.44 6.30
CA LEU A 79 -6.32 4.86 6.01
C LEU A 79 -7.01 5.46 4.78
N ALA A 80 -6.84 6.74 4.48
CA ALA A 80 -7.48 7.36 3.32
C ALA A 80 -6.84 6.89 2.00
N LYS A 81 -7.56 6.06 1.23
CA LYS A 81 -7.07 5.48 -0.04
C LYS A 81 -7.59 6.24 -1.25
N THR A 82 -8.89 6.53 -1.26
CA THR A 82 -9.54 7.22 -2.39
C THR A 82 -9.27 8.72 -2.36
N GLN A 83 -9.39 9.38 -3.51
CA GLN A 83 -9.19 10.82 -3.58
C GLN A 83 -10.22 11.60 -2.74
N GLU A 84 -11.45 11.11 -2.66
CA GLU A 84 -12.51 11.68 -1.83
C GLU A 84 -12.19 11.56 -0.34
N GLN A 85 -11.80 10.37 0.12
CA GLN A 85 -11.38 10.16 1.52
C GLN A 85 -10.21 11.07 1.90
N LYS A 86 -9.24 11.25 1.00
CA LYS A 86 -8.10 12.14 1.23
C LYS A 86 -8.53 13.60 1.35
N LYS A 87 -9.42 14.07 0.47
CA LYS A 87 -9.94 15.45 0.53
C LYS A 87 -10.68 15.70 1.85
N GLU A 88 -11.52 14.77 2.25
CA GLU A 88 -12.27 14.87 3.50
C GLU A 88 -11.36 14.81 4.73
N LEU A 89 -10.38 13.91 4.72
CA LEU A 89 -9.38 13.84 5.77
C LEU A 89 -8.60 15.15 5.90
N GLU A 90 -8.14 15.72 4.79
CA GLU A 90 -7.39 16.99 4.84
C GLU A 90 -8.28 18.15 5.31
N HIS A 91 -9.59 18.13 5.02
CA HIS A 91 -10.54 19.07 5.62
C HIS A 91 -10.57 18.95 7.15
N ILE A 92 -10.75 17.74 7.69
CA ILE A 92 -10.75 17.47 9.13
C ILE A 92 -9.41 17.86 9.77
N ILE A 93 -8.28 17.48 9.15
CA ILE A 93 -6.94 17.84 9.62
C ILE A 93 -6.77 19.36 9.67
N SER A 94 -7.24 20.10 8.65
CA SER A 94 -7.12 21.56 8.62
C SER A 94 -7.84 22.24 9.78
N GLN A 95 -9.01 21.74 10.17
CA GLN A 95 -9.74 22.24 11.32
C GLN A 95 -9.09 21.83 12.64
N LEU A 96 -8.59 20.59 12.73
CA LEU A 96 -7.86 20.09 13.89
C LEU A 96 -6.49 20.77 14.09
N PHE A 97 -5.88 21.29 13.03
CA PHE A 97 -4.55 21.88 13.04
C PHE A 97 -4.45 23.07 14.01
N LEU A 98 -5.52 23.86 14.13
CA LEU A 98 -5.62 25.00 15.05
C LEU A 98 -5.36 24.61 16.51
N TYR A 99 -5.61 23.35 16.87
CA TYR A 99 -5.49 22.83 18.24
C TYR A 99 -4.16 22.13 18.51
N LYS A 100 -3.34 21.86 17.48
CA LYS A 100 -2.12 21.03 17.59
C LYS A 100 -1.06 21.63 18.52
N TYR A 101 -0.99 22.96 18.58
CA TYR A 101 0.01 23.71 19.35
C TYR A 101 -0.57 24.45 20.56
N GLN A 102 -1.86 24.28 20.86
CA GLN A 102 -2.46 24.91 22.03
C GLN A 102 -1.97 24.24 23.32
N GLN A 103 -1.67 25.07 24.34
CA GLN A 103 -1.13 24.58 25.62
C GLN A 103 -2.21 23.94 26.49
N LYS A 104 -3.46 24.42 26.41
CA LYS A 104 -4.60 23.86 27.14
C LYS A 104 -5.42 22.95 26.20
N PRO A 105 -5.87 21.77 26.66
CA PRO A 105 -6.74 20.92 25.86
C PRO A 105 -8.08 21.62 25.64
N LEU A 106 -8.33 22.07 24.41
CA LEU A 106 -9.64 22.53 23.99
C LEU A 106 -10.50 21.31 23.64
N GLN A 107 -11.79 21.41 23.96
CA GLN A 107 -12.78 20.47 23.45
C GLN A 107 -13.01 20.74 21.96
N ILE A 108 -13.22 19.67 21.21
CA ILE A 108 -13.58 19.76 19.80
C ILE A 108 -14.99 20.34 19.69
N PRO A 109 -15.23 21.34 18.81
CA PRO A 109 -16.58 21.83 18.54
C PRO A 109 -17.50 20.69 18.09
N GLN A 110 -18.74 20.67 18.58
CA GLN A 110 -19.68 19.58 18.29
C GLN A 110 -19.89 19.32 16.79
N LYS A 111 -19.79 20.37 15.95
CA LYS A 111 -19.84 20.24 14.49
C LYS A 111 -18.70 19.36 13.95
N LEU A 112 -17.46 19.65 14.35
CA LEU A 112 -16.27 18.88 13.95
C LEU A 112 -16.31 17.46 14.51
N HIS A 113 -16.87 17.27 15.71
CA HIS A 113 -17.09 15.93 16.26
C HIS A 113 -17.97 15.07 15.34
N LYS A 114 -19.09 15.61 14.86
CA LYS A 114 -19.98 14.91 13.92
C LYS A 114 -19.32 14.62 12.57
N GLU A 115 -18.49 15.54 12.08
CA GLU A 115 -17.73 15.33 10.85
C GLU A 115 -16.71 14.20 11.00
N ILE A 116 -16.02 14.15 12.14
CA ILE A 116 -15.11 13.06 12.51
C ILE A 116 -15.85 11.72 12.56
N GLU A 117 -16.98 11.63 13.25
CA GLU A 117 -17.79 10.40 13.33
C GLU A 117 -18.21 9.91 11.95
N LYS A 118 -18.77 10.81 11.12
CA LYS A 118 -19.19 10.47 9.76
C LYS A 118 -18.04 9.99 8.88
N PHE A 119 -16.85 10.57 9.03
CA PHE A 119 -15.67 10.11 8.32
C PHE A 119 -15.25 8.71 8.77
N LEU A 120 -15.27 8.45 10.09
CA LEU A 120 -14.90 7.15 10.64
C LEU A 120 -15.89 6.04 10.26
N ASP A 121 -17.19 6.35 10.22
CA ASP A 121 -18.21 5.40 9.75
C ASP A 121 -17.98 5.03 8.29
N ARG A 122 -17.68 6.00 7.41
CA ARG A 122 -17.33 5.73 6.02
C ARG A 122 -16.04 4.93 5.87
N LEU A 123 -15.03 5.20 6.70
CA LEU A 123 -13.83 4.36 6.73
C LEU A 123 -14.17 2.94 7.20
N ARG A 124 -15.02 2.79 8.22
CA ARG A 124 -15.46 1.48 8.69
C ARG A 124 -16.16 0.69 7.60
N GLU A 125 -17.09 1.30 6.86
CA GLU A 125 -17.76 0.68 5.72
C GLU A 125 -16.78 0.29 4.61
N PHE A 126 -15.77 1.12 4.34
CA PHE A 126 -14.75 0.84 3.33
C PHE A 126 -13.84 -0.34 3.69
N TYR A 127 -13.61 -0.59 4.98
CA TYR A 127 -12.75 -1.66 5.50
C TYR A 127 -13.49 -2.88 6.06
N ALA A 128 -14.83 -2.84 6.10
CA ALA A 128 -15.70 -3.95 6.49
C ALA A 128 -15.60 -5.11 5.49
#